data_AF-X1SYJ0-F1
#
_entry.id   AF-X1SYJ0-F1
#
_cell.length_a   1.000
_cell.length_b   1.000
_cell.length_c   1.000
_cell.angle_alpha   90.00
_cell.angle_beta   90.00
_cell.angle_gamma   90.00
#
_symmetry.space_group_name_H-M   'P 1'
#
loop_
_entity.id
_entity.type
_entity.pdbx_description
1 polymer ?
#
loop_
_entity_poly.entity_id
_entity_poly.type
_entity_poly.pdbx_seq_one_letter_code
_entity_poly.pdbx_strand_id
1 'polypeptide(L)'
;MAAIPKDLIESELFGHEKGAFTGANTIRQGRFEQADGGTLFLDEIGDMPLDVQTRLLRVLADGQFYRVGGYAPVKVDVRIIAATHQNLEQRVQEGKFREDLFHRLNVIRVHLPPLRERREDIPRLARHFLQVAARQSAVYRAEYGSYPKRFDRI
;
A
#
# COMPACT_ATOMS: atom_id res chain seq x y z
N MET A 1 7.06 0.47 13.12
CA MET A 1 6.67 -0.69 12.29
C MET A 1 7.89 -1.58 12.14
N ALA A 2 7.74 -2.91 12.19
CA ALA A 2 8.85 -3.82 11.90
C ALA A 2 9.44 -3.43 10.53
N ALA A 3 10.75 -3.19 10.46
CA ALA A 3 11.42 -2.82 9.23
C ALA A 3 11.25 -3.98 8.23
N ILE A 4 10.33 -3.82 7.28
CA ILE A 4 10.20 -4.76 6.18
C ILE A 4 11.54 -4.73 5.45
N PRO A 5 12.22 -5.89 5.27
CA PRO A 5 13.49 -5.93 4.57
C PRO A 5 13.35 -5.25 3.20
N LYS A 6 14.29 -4.36 2.88
CA LYS A 6 14.30 -3.62 1.61
C LYS A 6 14.11 -4.52 0.40
N ASP A 7 14.81 -5.66 0.39
CA ASP A 7 14.73 -6.65 -0.69
C ASP A 7 13.32 -7.23 -0.85
N LEU A 8 12.54 -7.32 0.23
CA LEU A 8 11.16 -7.77 0.20
C LEU A 8 10.25 -6.72 -0.44
N ILE A 9 10.44 -5.43 -0.13
CA ILE A 9 9.68 -4.34 -0.77
C ILE A 9 9.97 -4.29 -2.27
N GLU A 10 11.24 -4.37 -2.66
CA GLU A 10 11.62 -4.41 -4.07
C GLU A 10 11.00 -5.60 -4.80
N SER A 11 11.11 -6.79 -4.21
CA SER A 11 10.60 -8.04 -4.77
C SER A 11 9.08 -8.05 -4.88
N GLU A 12 8.35 -7.48 -3.91
CA GLU A 12 6.89 -7.36 -4.00
C GLU A 12 6.48 -6.36 -5.10
N LEU A 13 7.12 -5.20 -5.21
CA LEU A 13 6.75 -4.17 -6.19
C LEU A 13 7.15 -4.55 -7.62
N PHE A 14 8.39 -4.98 -7.83
CA PHE A 14 8.98 -5.20 -9.14
C PHE A 14 9.13 -6.69 -9.50
N GLY A 15 8.82 -7.61 -8.59
CA GLY A 15 9.04 -9.03 -8.85
C GLY A 15 10.52 -9.39 -8.86
N HIS A 16 10.80 -10.67 -9.04
CA HIS A 16 12.16 -11.20 -9.09
C HIS A 16 12.29 -12.36 -10.07
N GLU A 17 13.49 -12.50 -10.62
CA GLU A 17 13.90 -13.68 -11.36
C GLU A 17 14.38 -14.79 -10.43
N LYS A 18 14.41 -16.03 -10.93
CA LYS A 18 14.99 -17.16 -10.19
C LYS A 18 16.48 -16.88 -9.91
N GLY A 19 16.88 -17.05 -8.64
CA GLY A 19 18.26 -16.83 -8.19
C GLY A 19 18.61 -15.37 -7.89
N ALA A 20 17.65 -14.45 -7.91
CA ALA A 20 17.89 -13.03 -7.62
C ALA A 20 18.42 -12.76 -6.20
N PHE A 21 18.06 -13.60 -5.22
CA PHE A 21 18.54 -13.58 -3.84
C PHE A 21 18.41 -14.98 -3.22
N THR A 22 18.98 -15.19 -2.03
CA THR A 22 18.86 -16.47 -1.30
C THR A 22 17.40 -16.79 -0.99
N GLY A 23 16.86 -17.85 -1.59
CA GLY A 23 15.46 -18.25 -1.48
C GLY A 23 14.58 -17.92 -2.69
N ALA A 24 15.10 -17.21 -3.70
CA ALA A 24 14.42 -16.95 -4.96
C ALA A 24 14.38 -18.21 -5.86
N ASN A 25 13.60 -19.22 -5.49
CA ASN A 25 13.54 -20.51 -6.19
C ASN A 25 12.74 -20.48 -7.49
N THR A 26 11.86 -19.49 -7.64
CA THR A 26 10.98 -19.32 -8.79
C THR A 26 10.99 -17.87 -9.25
N ILE A 27 10.47 -17.64 -10.46
CA ILE A 27 10.16 -16.29 -10.93
C ILE A 27 8.87 -15.83 -10.23
N ARG A 28 8.79 -14.56 -9.85
CA ARG A 28 7.58 -13.97 -9.27
C ARG A 28 7.31 -12.61 -9.91
N GLN A 29 6.06 -12.41 -10.33
CA GLN A 29 5.59 -11.12 -10.85
C GLN A 29 5.35 -10.13 -9.70
N GLY A 30 5.79 -8.89 -9.90
CA GLY A 30 5.58 -7.80 -8.96
C GLY A 30 4.20 -7.17 -9.05
N ARG A 31 3.90 -6.26 -8.12
CA ARG A 31 2.65 -5.48 -8.12
C ARG A 31 2.48 -4.60 -9.36
N PHE A 32 3.56 -4.09 -9.93
CA PHE A 32 3.47 -3.29 -11.16
C PHE A 32 2.95 -4.12 -12.35
N GLU A 33 3.45 -5.34 -12.53
CA GLU A 33 2.94 -6.27 -13.55
C GLU A 33 1.49 -6.67 -13.29
N GLN A 34 1.14 -6.95 -12.03
CA GLN A 34 -0.24 -7.32 -11.67
C GLN A 34 -1.24 -6.18 -11.88
N ALA A 35 -0.78 -4.93 -11.82
CA ALA A 35 -1.60 -3.73 -11.99
C ALA A 35 -1.58 -3.16 -13.41
N ASP A 36 -0.95 -3.86 -14.36
CA ASP A 36 -0.86 -3.43 -15.76
C ASP A 36 -2.26 -3.22 -16.38
N GLY A 37 -2.44 -2.09 -17.07
CA GLY A 37 -3.73 -1.61 -17.57
C GLY A 37 -4.68 -1.07 -16.48
N GLY A 38 -4.20 -0.92 -15.25
CA GLY A 38 -5.02 -0.62 -14.06
C GLY A 38 -4.50 0.53 -13.20
N THR A 39 -4.70 0.40 -11.89
CA THR A 39 -4.27 1.39 -10.90
C THR A 39 -3.56 0.71 -9.74
N LEU A 40 -2.39 1.25 -9.36
CA LEU A 40 -1.63 0.82 -8.21
C LEU A 40 -1.71 1.86 -7.09
N PHE A 41 -2.21 1.44 -5.92
CA PHE A 41 -2.23 2.25 -4.72
C PHE A 41 -0.98 1.97 -3.87
N LEU A 42 -0.19 3.01 -3.59
CA LEU A 42 1.02 2.95 -2.79
C LEU A 42 0.77 3.67 -1.46
N ASP A 43 0.50 2.89 -0.42
CA ASP A 43 0.38 3.43 0.94
C ASP A 43 1.77 3.64 1.55
N GLU A 44 1.87 4.58 2.48
CA GLU A 44 3.09 4.92 3.22
C GLU A 44 4.31 5.17 2.32
N ILE A 45 4.13 5.85 1.18
CA ILE A 45 5.23 6.09 0.20
C ILE A 45 6.45 6.79 0.82
N GLY A 46 6.25 7.56 1.89
CA GLY A 46 7.31 8.21 2.65
C GLY A 46 8.32 7.26 3.32
N ASP A 47 7.94 6.00 3.56
CA ASP A 47 8.81 4.96 4.16
C ASP A 47 9.59 4.14 3.12
N MET A 48 9.38 4.43 1.83
CA MET A 48 10.08 3.74 0.75
C MET A 48 11.60 4.05 0.78
N PRO A 49 12.49 3.04 0.71
CA PRO A 49 13.93 3.27 0.60
C PRO A 49 14.33 4.00 -0.70
N LEU A 50 15.42 4.78 -0.69
CA LEU A 50 15.85 5.64 -1.81
C LEU A 50 16.10 4.87 -3.13
N ASP A 51 16.60 3.65 -3.04
CA ASP A 51 16.79 2.73 -4.17
C ASP A 51 15.45 2.33 -4.82
N VAL A 52 14.46 1.93 -4.03
CA VAL A 52 13.10 1.65 -4.49
C VAL A 52 12.47 2.91 -5.09
N GLN A 53 12.67 4.08 -4.48
CA GLN A 53 12.22 5.38 -5.03
C GLN A 53 12.83 5.63 -6.42
N THR A 54 14.10 5.30 -6.62
CA THR A 54 14.78 5.45 -7.91
C THR A 54 14.17 4.55 -8.98
N ARG A 55 13.78 3.33 -8.64
CA ARG A 55 13.09 2.42 -9.57
C ARG A 55 11.65 2.87 -9.85
N LEU A 56 10.93 3.33 -8.83
CA LEU A 56 9.60 3.90 -8.99
C LEU A 56 9.61 5.10 -9.96
N LEU A 57 10.60 5.97 -9.81
CA LEU A 57 10.80 7.10 -10.72
C LEU A 57 10.97 6.64 -12.18
N ARG A 58 11.70 5.55 -12.42
CA ARG A 58 11.86 4.97 -13.78
C ARG A 58 10.55 4.42 -14.34
N VAL A 59 9.74 3.73 -13.52
CA VAL A 59 8.41 3.28 -13.96
C VAL A 59 7.55 4.47 -14.35
N LEU A 60 7.52 5.50 -13.50
CA LEU A 60 6.78 6.72 -13.76
C LEU A 60 7.30 7.43 -15.02
N ALA A 61 8.61 7.43 -15.27
CA ALA A 61 9.24 8.08 -16.41
C ALA A 61 9.05 7.36 -17.74
N ASP A 62 9.36 6.07 -17.77
CA ASP A 62 9.55 5.32 -19.00
C ASP A 62 8.45 4.26 -19.22
N GLY A 63 7.55 4.07 -18.25
CA GLY A 63 6.54 3.00 -18.30
C GLY A 63 7.14 1.61 -18.28
N GLN A 64 8.35 1.45 -17.72
CA GLN A 64 9.04 0.17 -17.67
C GLN A 64 9.95 0.03 -16.45
N PHE A 65 10.24 -1.22 -16.07
CA PHE A 65 11.19 -1.55 -15.02
C PHE A 65 11.88 -2.89 -15.29
N TYR A 66 12.79 -3.28 -14.39
CA TYR A 66 13.45 -4.57 -14.41
C TYR A 66 13.10 -5.32 -13.13
N ARG A 67 12.84 -6.63 -13.24
CA ARG A 67 12.71 -7.49 -12.07
C ARG A 67 14.03 -7.53 -11.30
N VAL A 68 13.97 -7.80 -10.00
CA VAL A 68 15.19 -8.00 -9.20
C VAL A 68 15.97 -9.18 -9.81
N GLY A 69 17.24 -8.95 -10.14
CA GLY A 69 18.11 -9.94 -10.81
C GLY A 69 17.82 -10.16 -12.31
N GLY A 70 16.85 -9.44 -12.88
CA GLY A 70 16.49 -9.52 -14.30
C GLY A 70 17.18 -8.47 -15.17
N TYR A 71 17.39 -8.82 -16.44
CA TYR A 71 18.01 -7.95 -17.45
C TYR A 71 17.04 -7.53 -18.55
N ALA A 72 15.87 -8.18 -18.63
CA ALA A 72 14.83 -7.84 -19.59
C ALA A 72 13.92 -6.75 -19.01
N PRO A 73 13.68 -5.63 -19.73
CA PRO A 73 12.72 -4.64 -19.29
C PRO A 73 11.29 -5.17 -19.41
N VAL A 74 10.46 -4.86 -18.43
CA VAL A 74 9.03 -5.13 -18.40
C VAL A 74 8.31 -3.81 -18.57
N LYS A 75 7.54 -3.68 -19.66
CA LYS A 75 6.69 -2.51 -19.91
C LYS A 75 5.35 -2.67 -19.20
N VAL A 76 4.85 -1.59 -18.61
CA VAL A 76 3.55 -1.54 -17.95
C VAL A 76 2.90 -0.18 -18.15
N ASP A 77 1.57 -0.17 -18.23
CA ASP A 77 0.72 1.02 -18.20
C ASP A 77 -0.09 1.03 -16.91
N VAL A 78 0.36 1.80 -15.92
CA VAL A 78 -0.23 1.79 -14.57
C VAL A 78 -0.46 3.20 -14.08
N ARG A 79 -1.71 3.48 -13.68
CA ARG A 79 -2.03 4.70 -12.94
C ARG A 79 -1.57 4.57 -11.49
N ILE A 80 -0.82 5.53 -10.98
CA ILE A 80 -0.34 5.51 -9.59
C ILE A 80 -1.18 6.45 -8.71
N ILE A 81 -1.60 5.96 -7.55
CA ILE A 81 -2.14 6.76 -6.44
C ILE A 81 -1.27 6.51 -5.22
N ALA A 82 -0.67 7.55 -4.66
CA ALA A 82 0.18 7.42 -3.48
C ALA A 82 -0.45 8.09 -2.26
N ALA A 83 -0.24 7.51 -1.08
CA ALA A 83 -0.66 8.05 0.20
C ALA A 83 0.52 8.02 1.19
N THR A 84 0.53 8.96 2.13
CA THR A 84 1.47 8.96 3.25
C THR A 84 0.95 9.84 4.38
N HIS A 85 1.32 9.47 5.61
CA HIS A 85 1.11 10.28 6.80
C HIS A 85 2.30 11.23 7.08
N GLN A 86 3.40 11.11 6.33
CA GLN A 86 4.61 11.90 6.52
C GLN A 86 4.60 13.18 5.69
N ASN A 87 5.31 14.21 6.16
CA ASN A 87 5.55 15.42 5.39
C ASN A 87 6.68 15.16 4.38
N LEU A 88 6.32 14.97 3.10
CA LEU A 88 7.30 14.64 2.06
C LEU A 88 8.25 15.80 1.78
N GLU A 89 7.79 17.05 1.89
CA GLU A 89 8.63 18.23 1.72
C GLU A 89 9.79 18.24 2.73
N GLN A 90 9.50 17.94 4.00
CA GLN A 90 10.52 17.79 5.03
C GLN A 90 11.43 16.57 4.75
N ARG A 91 10.88 15.45 4.30
CA ARG A 91 11.66 14.24 3.97
C ARG A 91 12.63 14.49 2.80
N VAL A 92 12.26 15.33 1.84
CA VAL A 92 13.13 15.79 0.77
C VAL A 92 14.28 16.62 1.34
N GLN A 93 13.99 17.59 2.21
CA GLN A 93 15.02 18.41 2.87
C GLN A 93 16.00 17.57 3.70
N GLU A 94 15.52 16.49 4.33
CA GLU A 94 16.34 15.54 5.08
C GLU A 94 17.11 14.55 4.20
N GLY A 95 16.95 14.59 2.87
CA GLY A 95 17.58 13.66 1.93
C GLY A 95 17.03 12.22 2.01
N LYS A 96 15.88 12.02 2.65
CA LYS A 96 15.23 10.71 2.83
C LYS A 96 14.19 10.41 1.74
N PHE A 97 13.82 11.42 0.98
CA PHE A 97 12.93 11.29 -0.16
C PHE A 97 13.49 12.07 -1.34
N ARG A 98 13.42 11.51 -2.55
CA ARG A 98 13.95 12.18 -3.73
C ARG A 98 13.04 13.32 -4.17
N GLU A 99 13.65 14.46 -4.44
CA GLU A 99 12.96 15.66 -4.92
C GLU A 99 12.26 15.43 -6.27
N ASP A 100 12.91 14.74 -7.20
CA ASP A 100 12.36 14.41 -8.52
C ASP A 100 11.09 13.55 -8.45
N LEU A 101 11.09 12.53 -7.58
CA LEU A 101 9.93 11.69 -7.32
C LEU A 101 8.81 12.49 -6.64
N PHE A 102 9.15 13.36 -5.69
CA PHE A 102 8.17 14.24 -5.02
C PHE A 102 7.42 15.09 -6.03
N HIS A 103 8.13 15.78 -6.94
CA HIS A 103 7.50 16.61 -7.96
C HIS A 103 6.61 15.80 -8.92
N ARG A 104 6.99 14.57 -9.25
CA ARG A 104 6.21 13.68 -10.12
C ARG A 104 4.92 13.16 -9.47
N LEU A 105 4.93 12.96 -8.15
CA LEU A 105 3.74 12.53 -7.40
C LEU A 105 2.84 13.72 -7.05
N ASN A 106 3.43 14.88 -6.77
CA ASN A 106 2.72 16.05 -6.28
C ASN A 106 2.08 16.92 -7.39
N VAL A 107 1.62 16.29 -8.48
CA VAL A 107 0.86 16.98 -9.54
C VAL A 107 -0.57 17.26 -9.09
N ILE A 108 -1.20 16.28 -8.44
CA ILE A 108 -2.53 16.41 -7.84
C ILE A 108 -2.44 15.95 -6.39
N ARG A 109 -2.61 16.90 -5.46
CA ARG A 109 -2.59 16.63 -4.02
C ARG A 109 -4.00 16.68 -3.44
N VAL A 110 -4.43 15.58 -2.82
CA VAL A 110 -5.67 15.54 -2.04
C VAL A 110 -5.30 15.54 -0.57
N HIS A 111 -5.61 16.64 0.13
CA HIS A 111 -5.44 16.70 1.57
C HIS A 111 -6.67 16.09 2.27
N LEU A 112 -6.46 15.07 3.10
CA LEU A 112 -7.51 14.44 3.88
C LEU A 112 -7.49 14.98 5.33
N PRO A 113 -8.41 15.86 5.72
CA PRO A 113 -8.42 16.41 7.06
C PRO A 113 -8.76 15.34 8.11
N PRO A 114 -8.15 15.40 9.30
CA PRO A 114 -8.47 14.52 10.41
C PRO A 114 -9.90 14.76 10.92
N LEU A 115 -10.52 13.74 11.54
CA LEU A 115 -11.92 13.84 12.00
C LEU A 115 -12.20 14.99 12.96
N ARG A 116 -11.19 15.42 13.74
CA ARG A 116 -11.31 16.57 14.65
C ARG A 116 -11.64 17.90 13.95
N GLU A 117 -11.31 18.00 12.65
CA GLU A 117 -11.56 19.16 11.77
C GLU A 117 -12.83 18.99 10.92
N ARG A 118 -13.47 17.81 10.93
CA ARG A 118 -14.72 17.50 10.22
C ARG A 118 -15.73 16.81 11.14
N ARG A 119 -16.07 17.48 12.23
CA ARG A 119 -16.86 16.89 13.32
C ARG A 119 -18.29 16.54 12.88
N GLU A 120 -18.85 17.23 11.89
CA GLU A 120 -20.16 16.91 11.32
C GLU A 120 -20.25 15.52 10.67
N ASP A 121 -19.12 14.93 10.25
CA ASP A 121 -19.11 13.58 9.67
C ASP A 121 -19.25 12.49 10.74
N ILE A 122 -18.95 12.79 12.00
CA ILE A 122 -18.88 11.80 13.09
C ILE A 122 -20.21 11.06 13.28
N PRO A 123 -21.39 11.72 13.37
CA PRO A 123 -22.66 11.00 13.56
C PRO A 123 -23.00 10.08 12.38
N ARG A 124 -22.66 10.49 11.15
CA ARG A 124 -22.92 9.67 9.94
C ARG A 124 -22.01 8.44 9.91
N LEU A 125 -20.72 8.63 10.19
CA LEU A 125 -19.75 7.53 10.28
C LEU A 125 -20.10 6.57 11.40
N ALA A 126 -20.44 7.07 12.59
CA ALA A 126 -20.84 6.23 13.73
C ALA A 126 -22.05 5.38 13.40
N ARG A 127 -23.09 5.96 12.77
CA ARG A 127 -24.27 5.21 12.34
C ARG A 127 -23.93 4.16 11.28
N HIS A 128 -23.07 4.49 10.32
CA HIS A 128 -22.62 3.54 9.30
C HIS A 128 -21.88 2.35 9.93
N PHE A 129 -20.87 2.61 10.78
CA PHE A 129 -20.10 1.56 11.43
C PHE A 129 -20.95 0.71 12.39
N LEU A 130 -21.91 1.31 13.10
CA LEU A 130 -22.87 0.55 13.92
C LEU A 130 -23.69 -0.43 13.08
N GLN A 131 -24.16 -0.01 11.90
CA GLN A 131 -24.90 -0.88 10.99
C GLN A 131 -24.03 -2.00 10.41
N VAL A 132 -22.78 -1.68 10.03
CA VAL A 132 -21.82 -2.68 9.52
C VAL A 132 -21.53 -3.73 10.60
N ALA A 133 -21.24 -3.30 11.82
CA ALA A 133 -20.98 -4.20 12.95
C ALA A 133 -22.19 -5.07 13.28
N ALA A 134 -23.40 -4.50 13.33
CA ALA A 134 -24.62 -5.25 13.59
C ALA A 134 -24.86 -6.35 12.54
N ARG A 135 -24.58 -6.07 11.25
CA ARG A 135 -24.66 -7.08 10.17
C ARG A 135 -23.65 -8.20 10.37
N GLN A 136 -22.39 -7.87 10.67
CA GLN A 136 -21.34 -8.88 10.91
C GLN A 136 -21.68 -9.76 12.11
N SER A 137 -22.18 -9.19 13.21
CA SER A 137 -22.61 -9.95 14.38
C SER A 137 -23.82 -10.83 14.10
N ALA A 138 -24.76 -10.39 13.26
CA ALA A 138 -25.91 -11.20 12.86
C ALA A 138 -25.47 -12.42 12.02
N VAL A 139 -24.48 -12.25 11.13
CA VAL A 139 -23.90 -13.35 10.36
C VAL A 139 -23.20 -14.35 11.30
N TYR A 140 -22.38 -13.88 12.25
CA TYR A 140 -21.75 -14.76 13.26
C TYR A 140 -22.78 -15.56 14.07
N ARG A 141 -23.90 -14.94 14.43
CA ARG A 141 -24.97 -15.60 15.21
C ARG A 141 -25.74 -16.65 14.38
N ALA A 142 -25.84 -16.44 13.08
CA ALA A 142 -26.46 -17.38 12.13
C ALA A 142 -25.52 -18.54 11.75
N GLU A 143 -24.21 -18.29 11.67
CA GLU A 143 -23.21 -19.24 11.18
C GLU A 143 -22.63 -20.13 12.29
N TYR A 144 -22.50 -19.61 13.52
CA TYR A 144 -21.89 -20.36 14.65
C TYR A 144 -22.87 -20.74 15.76
N GLY A 145 -24.15 -20.36 15.63
CA GLY A 145 -25.15 -20.59 16.65
C GLY A 145 -24.87 -19.80 17.94
N SER A 146 -25.92 -19.45 18.68
CA SER A 146 -25.77 -18.82 19.99
C SER A 146 -24.89 -19.69 20.89
N TYR A 147 -23.85 -19.12 21.52
CA TYR A 147 -23.20 -19.75 22.67
C TYR A 147 -24.27 -20.28 23.63
N PRO A 148 -24.12 -21.49 24.18
CA PRO A 148 -25.17 -22.11 24.98
C PRO A 148 -25.43 -21.25 26.21
N LYS A 149 -26.69 -20.87 26.41
CA LYS A 149 -27.17 -20.33 27.68
C LYS A 149 -26.96 -21.40 28.76
N ARG A 150 -25.86 -21.30 29.51
CA ARG A 150 -25.71 -21.96 30.81
C ARG A 150 -24.89 -21.09 31.73
N PHE A 151 -25.58 -20.16 32.38
CA PHE A 151 -25.25 -19.69 33.71
C PHE A 151 -26.56 -19.68 34.50
N ASP A 152 -27.02 -20.88 34.84
CA ASP A 152 -27.90 -21.12 35.99
C ASP A 152 -27.17 -22.13 36.88
N ARG A 153 -27.05 -21.79 38.17
CA ARG A 153 -26.25 -22.41 39.26
C ARG A 153 -24.78 -21.95 39.25
N ILE A 154 -24.27 -21.30 40.30
CA ILE A 154 -24.50 -21.45 41.75
C ILE A 154 -24.78 -20.09 42.39
#